data_AF-A0A7W7VKV3-F1
#
_entry.id   AF-A0A7W7VKV3-F1
#
_cell.length_a   1.000
_cell.length_b   1.000
_cell.length_c   1.000
_cell.angle_alpha   90.00
_cell.angle_beta   90.00
_cell.angle_gamma   90.00
#
_symmetry.space_group_name_H-M   'P 1'
#
loop_
_entity.id
_entity.type
_entity.pdbx_description
1 polymer ?
#
loop_
_entity_poly.entity_id
_entity_poly.type
_entity_poly.pdbx_seq_one_letter_code
_entity_poly.pdbx_strand_id
1 'polypeptide(L)' 'MSDTESVSKESLAAAPKIWRHTIQANPAAAAAFVNRAPAQQAGEVSFANRSDGRVDVYYFL' A
#
# COMPACT_ATOMS: atom_id res chain seq x y z
N MET A 1 19.66 -23.37 -33.96
CA MET A 1 18.40 -23.04 -33.28
C MET A 1 18.82 -22.27 -32.05
N SER A 2 18.61 -20.94 -32.07
CA SER A 2 18.99 -20.07 -30.97
C SER A 2 17.96 -20.23 -29.86
N ASP A 3 18.36 -20.86 -28.76
CA ASP A 3 17.59 -20.83 -27.52
C ASP A 3 17.70 -19.43 -26.92
N THR A 4 16.88 -18.52 -27.43
CA THR A 4 16.66 -17.21 -26.80
C THR A 4 15.93 -17.48 -25.48
N GLU A 5 16.66 -17.33 -24.38
CA GLU A 5 16.21 -17.52 -23.00
C GLU A 5 14.82 -16.90 -22.77
N SER A 6 13.85 -17.79 -22.57
CA SER A 6 12.52 -17.46 -22.07
C SER A 6 12.63 -17.02 -20.62
N VAL A 7 12.65 -15.69 -20.43
CA VAL A 7 12.14 -14.92 -19.29
C VAL A 7 12.18 -15.60 -17.91
N SER A 8 12.97 -15.02 -17.01
CA SER A 8 12.55 -14.94 -15.61
C SER A 8 12.67 -13.50 -15.16
N LYS A 9 11.54 -12.80 -15.27
CA LYS A 9 11.21 -11.47 -14.72
C LYS A 9 11.22 -11.49 -13.17
N GLU A 10 12.00 -12.39 -12.57
CA GLU A 10 11.97 -12.83 -11.17
C GLU A 10 13.07 -12.23 -10.31
N SER A 11 13.92 -11.35 -10.84
CA SER A 11 15.06 -10.79 -10.10
C SER A 11 15.10 -9.27 -10.01
N LEU A 12 14.02 -8.58 -10.36
CA LEU A 12 13.68 -7.34 -9.64
C LEU A 12 12.94 -7.77 -8.38
N ALA A 13 13.68 -8.21 -7.36
CA ALA A 13 13.11 -8.49 -6.06
C ALA A 13 12.22 -7.31 -5.69
N ALA A 14 10.90 -7.53 -5.63
CA ALA A 14 9.96 -6.50 -5.22
C ALA A 14 10.48 -5.94 -3.90
N ALA A 15 10.63 -4.60 -3.83
CA ALA A 15 11.08 -3.95 -2.61
C ALA A 15 10.26 -4.51 -1.43
N PRO A 16 10.89 -4.80 -0.28
CA PRO A 16 10.18 -5.40 0.84
C PRO A 16 9.03 -4.49 1.24
N LYS A 17 7.81 -5.06 1.28
CA LYS A 17 6.64 -4.34 1.77
C LYS A 17 6.85 -4.00 3.24
N ILE A 18 6.76 -2.72 3.56
CA ILE A 18 6.94 -2.23 4.92
C ILE A 18 5.72 -1.46 5.39
N TRP A 19 5.35 -1.67 6.65
CA TRP A 19 4.30 -0.89 7.28
C TRP A 19 4.73 0.56 7.43
N ARG A 20 3.87 1.45 6.96
CA ARG A 20 3.98 2.90 7.08
C ARG A 20 2.78 3.44 7.83
N HIS A 21 2.89 4.67 8.30
CA HIS A 21 1.86 5.35 9.06
C HIS A 21 1.69 6.78 8.54
N THR A 22 0.44 7.22 8.41
CA THR A 22 0.08 8.60 8.11
C THR A 22 -1.20 8.99 8.85
N ILE A 23 -1.46 10.29 8.95
CA ILE A 23 -2.64 10.83 9.61
C ILE A 23 -3.46 11.56 8.56
N GLN A 24 -4.72 11.17 8.42
CA GLN A 24 -5.64 11.76 7.47
C GLN A 24 -6.63 12.66 8.20
N ALA A 25 -7.05 13.73 7.52
CA ALA A 25 -7.86 14.79 8.14
C ALA A 25 -9.25 14.29 8.58
N ASN A 26 -9.79 13.28 7.91
CA ASN A 26 -11.10 12.68 8.17
C ASN A 26 -11.22 11.30 7.49
N PRO A 27 -12.28 10.51 7.75
CA PRO A 27 -12.47 9.20 7.15
C PRO A 27 -12.52 9.18 5.62
N ALA A 28 -13.08 10.22 4.99
CA ALA A 28 -13.16 10.31 3.53
C ALA A 28 -11.76 10.47 2.90
N ALA A 29 -10.90 11.30 3.50
CA ALA A 29 -9.51 11.43 3.09
C ALA A 29 -8.72 10.13 3.27
N ALA A 30 -8.97 9.39 4.35
CA ALA A 30 -8.37 8.08 4.60
C ALA A 30 -8.76 7.04 3.54
N ALA A 31 -10.04 6.96 3.19
CA ALA A 31 -10.53 6.09 2.13
C ALA A 31 -9.95 6.49 0.76
N ALA A 32 -9.89 7.78 0.45
CA ALA A 32 -9.30 8.26 -0.81
C ALA A 32 -7.80 7.93 -0.92
N PHE A 33 -7.06 8.05 0.20
CA PHE A 33 -5.63 7.75 0.23
C PHE A 33 -5.34 6.28 -0.14
N VAL A 34 -6.04 5.31 0.46
CA VAL A 34 -5.75 3.88 0.22
C VAL A 34 -6.31 3.33 -1.08
N ASN A 35 -7.27 4.02 -1.68
CA ASN A 35 -7.81 3.68 -3.00
C ASN A 35 -7.01 4.30 -4.16
N ARG A 36 -6.00 5.14 -3.87
CA ARG A 36 -5.13 5.70 -4.90
C ARG A 36 -4.21 4.60 -5.46
N ALA A 37 -4.03 4.56 -6.78
CA ALA A 37 -3.14 3.59 -7.41
C ALA A 37 -1.67 3.75 -6.94
N PRO A 38 -0.97 2.66 -6.58
CA PRO A 38 -1.50 1.30 -6.41
C PRO A 38 -2.38 1.18 -5.15
N ALA A 39 -3.63 0.73 -5.33
CA ALA A 39 -4.59 0.64 -4.23
C ALA A 39 -4.19 -0.47 -3.25
N GLN A 40 -4.35 -0.19 -1.95
CA GLN A 40 -4.11 -1.17 -0.89
C GLN A 40 -5.08 -2.35 -1.02
N GLN A 41 -4.57 -3.56 -0.86
CA GLN A 41 -5.37 -4.78 -0.90
C GLN A 41 -5.87 -5.18 0.49
N ALA A 42 -6.66 -6.26 0.54
CA ALA A 42 -7.09 -6.84 1.81
C ALA A 42 -5.88 -7.23 2.68
N GLY A 43 -5.88 -6.77 3.93
CA GLY A 43 -4.78 -6.99 4.87
C GLY A 43 -3.61 -6.02 4.74
N GLU A 44 -3.65 -5.09 3.77
CA GLU A 44 -2.57 -4.10 3.59
C GLU A 44 -2.83 -2.76 4.28
N VAL A 45 -3.97 -2.61 4.93
CA VAL A 45 -4.36 -1.38 5.61
C VAL A 45 -5.05 -1.65 6.95
N SER A 46 -4.77 -0.80 7.93
CA SER A 46 -5.54 -0.68 9.17
C SER A 46 -5.81 0.78 9.51
N PHE A 47 -6.96 1.05 10.14
CA PHE A 47 -7.41 2.40 10.48
C PHE A 47 -7.70 2.51 11.97
N ALA A 48 -7.37 3.65 12.58
CA ALA A 48 -7.85 4.00 13.92
C ALA A 48 -8.40 5.44 13.94
N ASN A 49 -9.62 5.60 14.46
CA ASN A 49 -10.24 6.91 14.63
C ASN A 49 -9.67 7.61 15.86
N ARG A 50 -9.35 8.88 15.73
CA ARG A 50 -8.91 9.73 16.84
C ARG A 50 -10.07 10.56 17.38
N SER A 51 -9.94 10.98 18.64
CA SER A 51 -10.92 11.83 19.31
C SER A 51 -11.04 13.24 18.70
N ASP A 52 -10.05 13.66 17.90
CA ASP A 52 -10.03 14.96 17.21
C ASP A 52 -10.61 14.90 15.78
N GLY A 53 -11.23 13.77 15.40
CA GLY A 53 -11.84 13.57 14.08
C GLY A 53 -10.87 13.17 12.97
N ARG A 54 -9.56 13.12 13.23
CA ARG A 54 -8.55 12.60 12.30
C ARG A 54 -8.50 11.07 12.35
N VAL A 55 -7.83 10.47 11.37
CA VAL A 55 -7.70 9.02 11.24
C VAL A 55 -6.24 8.62 11.08
N ASP A 56 -5.75 7.75 11.96
CA ASP A 56 -4.51 7.02 11.77
C ASP A 56 -4.71 6.00 10.64
N VAL A 57 -3.81 6.02 9.65
CA VAL A 57 -3.78 5.04 8.56
C VAL A 57 -2.44 4.33 8.61
N TYR A 58 -2.48 3.03 8.87
CA TYR A 58 -1.36 2.13 8.73
C TYR A 58 -1.49 1.42 7.40
N TYR A 59 -0.46 1.42 6.55
CA TYR A 59 -0.53 0.89 5.19
C TYR A 59 0.78 0.24 4.75
N PHE A 60 0.74 -0.66 3.76
CA PHE A 60 1.96 -1.20 3.14
C PHE A 60 2.44 -0.32 1.98
N LEU A 61 3.76 -0.14 1.92
CA LEU A 61 4.47 0.44 0.77
C LEU A 61 5.56 -0.50 0.30
#